data_AF-A0A1F7IMW6-F1
#
_entry.id   AF-A0A1F7IMW6-F1
#
_cell.length_a   1.000
_cell.length_b   1.000
_cell.length_c   1.000
_cell.angle_alpha   90.00
_cell.angle_beta   90.00
_cell.angle_gamma   90.00
#
_symmetry.space_group_name_H-M   'P 1'
#
loop_
_entity.id
_entity.type
_entity.pdbx_description
1 polymer ?
#
loop_
_entity_poly.entity_id
_entity_poly.type
_entity_poly.pdbx_seq_one_letter_code
_entity_poly.pdbx_strand_id
1 'polypeptide(L)'
;MIENTDPTSEYIKKNSEMIERTFDAFGIKTRVAEVTNDKDSICFSLEIAMGTKLDDVVALNKDIAIALAAPEGKVEIIAPEPGRALVGIIVKKRKESLLSEKKGKYKLIYIDREEHVKNSLIQQIRNDLAIVMSSIAMLAWKFAQKIRTEDNLDSRPYAKDELFKEAVELVRQDRKASASIIQQRLSIGYARAARIIDQMEYEGIIGKAQGSKPREVLI
;
A
#
# COMPACT_ATOMS: atom_id res chain seq x y z
N MET A 1 20.34 3.03 -30.82
CA MET A 1 19.27 2.05 -30.61
C MET A 1 19.59 1.31 -29.33
N ILE A 2 18.84 1.54 -28.26
CA ILE A 2 19.04 0.83 -26.99
C ILE A 2 18.09 -0.35 -27.05
N GLU A 3 18.62 -1.57 -27.14
CA GLU A 3 17.81 -2.79 -27.07
C GLU A 3 17.12 -2.81 -25.70
N ASN A 4 15.79 -2.65 -25.70
CA ASN A 4 14.94 -2.89 -24.54
C ASN A 4 14.93 -4.40 -24.27
N THR A 5 15.94 -4.91 -23.58
CA THR A 5 15.95 -6.28 -23.07
C THR A 5 15.10 -6.32 -21.79
N ASP A 6 14.19 -7.28 -21.69
CA ASP A 6 13.38 -7.48 -20.48
C ASP A 6 14.31 -7.68 -19.28
N PRO A 7 14.14 -6.95 -18.16
CA PRO A 7 15.00 -7.08 -16.97
C PRO A 7 15.08 -8.52 -16.45
N THR A 8 14.06 -9.33 -16.70
CA THR A 8 14.05 -10.76 -16.37
C THR A 8 15.02 -11.57 -17.23
N SER A 9 15.15 -11.21 -18.51
CA SER A 9 16.04 -11.90 -19.45
C SER A 9 17.52 -11.60 -19.16
N GLU A 10 17.83 -10.37 -18.77
CA GLU A 10 19.18 -9.97 -18.35
C GLU A 10 19.61 -10.68 -17.07
N TYR A 11 18.72 -10.76 -16.08
CA TYR A 11 18.94 -11.52 -14.85
C TYR A 11 19.25 -12.99 -15.12
N ILE A 12 18.44 -13.63 -15.96
CA ILE A 12 18.61 -15.04 -16.32
C ILE A 12 19.97 -15.24 -17.00
N LYS A 13 20.31 -14.41 -17.98
CA LYS A 13 21.58 -14.52 -18.71
C LYS A 13 22.78 -14.35 -17.79
N LYS A 14 22.79 -13.29 -16.96
CA LYS A 14 23.87 -13.00 -16.01
C LYS A 14 24.09 -14.14 -15.02
N ASN A 15 23.00 -14.70 -14.49
CA ASN A 15 23.10 -15.80 -13.53
C ASN A 15 23.49 -17.12 -14.20
N SER A 16 23.01 -17.42 -15.40
CA SER A 16 23.48 -18.58 -16.15
C SER A 16 25.00 -18.55 -16.35
N GLU A 17 25.54 -17.40 -16.79
CA GLU A 17 26.98 -17.21 -16.96
C GLU A 17 27.73 -17.33 -15.61
N MET A 18 27.18 -16.78 -14.53
CA MET A 18 27.80 -16.86 -13.20
C MET A 18 27.86 -18.30 -12.68
N ILE A 19 26.78 -19.06 -12.85
CA ILE A 19 26.71 -20.47 -12.43
C ILE A 19 27.79 -21.28 -13.18
N GLU A 20 27.83 -21.18 -14.51
CA GLU A 20 28.82 -21.89 -15.32
C GLU A 20 30.26 -21.54 -14.92
N ARG A 21 30.56 -20.24 -14.73
CA ARG A 21 31.88 -19.78 -14.28
C ARG A 21 32.23 -20.28 -12.90
N THR A 22 31.25 -20.38 -12.01
CA THR A 22 31.49 -20.88 -10.65
C THR A 22 31.89 -22.34 -10.69
N PHE A 23 31.13 -23.20 -11.38
CA PHE A 23 31.53 -24.60 -11.54
C PHE A 23 32.88 -24.75 -12.23
N ASP A 24 33.14 -23.93 -13.26
CA ASP A 24 34.41 -23.94 -13.98
C ASP A 24 35.60 -23.63 -13.07
N ALA A 25 35.44 -22.67 -12.14
CA ALA A 25 36.46 -22.32 -11.16
C ALA A 25 36.79 -23.47 -10.18
N PHE A 26 35.84 -24.37 -9.94
CA PHE A 26 36.05 -25.60 -9.16
C PHE A 26 36.47 -26.80 -10.01
N GLY A 27 36.76 -26.59 -11.30
CA GLY A 27 37.20 -27.63 -12.23
C GLY A 27 36.06 -28.51 -12.77
N ILE A 28 34.80 -28.12 -12.54
CA ILE A 28 33.62 -28.84 -13.00
C ILE A 28 33.11 -28.17 -14.28
N LYS A 29 33.23 -28.84 -15.42
CA LYS A 29 32.71 -28.34 -16.69
C LYS A 29 31.21 -28.58 -16.76
N THR A 30 30.44 -27.49 -16.83
CA THR A 30 28.97 -27.53 -16.95
C THR A 30 28.47 -26.55 -18.00
N ARG A 31 27.27 -26.77 -18.50
CA ARG A 31 26.52 -25.82 -19.34
C ARG A 31 25.07 -25.75 -18.92
N VAL A 32 24.49 -24.56 -18.86
CA VAL A 32 23.05 -24.38 -18.68
C VAL A 32 22.35 -24.73 -19.99
N ALA A 33 21.58 -25.82 -19.98
CA ALA A 33 20.83 -26.30 -21.14
C ALA A 33 19.43 -25.66 -21.21
N GLU A 34 18.76 -25.56 -20.06
CA GLU A 34 17.40 -25.04 -19.96
C GLU A 34 17.28 -24.09 -18.77
N VAL A 35 16.39 -23.10 -18.89
CA VAL A 35 15.98 -22.25 -17.76
C VAL A 35 14.47 -22.22 -17.69
N THR A 36 13.93 -22.63 -16.54
CA THR A 36 12.50 -22.58 -16.24
C THR A 36 12.23 -21.49 -15.22
N ASN A 37 11.34 -20.55 -15.56
CA ASN A 37 10.99 -19.41 -14.70
C ASN A 37 9.57 -19.57 -14.17
N ASP A 38 9.45 -20.07 -12.94
CA ASP A 38 8.17 -20.26 -12.25
C ASP A 38 7.77 -19.04 -11.42
N LYS A 39 6.57 -19.06 -10.87
CA LYS A 39 6.05 -17.97 -10.01
C LYS A 39 6.99 -17.63 -8.85
N ASP A 40 7.51 -18.64 -8.15
CA ASP A 40 8.25 -18.49 -6.89
C ASP A 40 9.74 -18.85 -7.02
N SER A 41 10.19 -19.35 -8.16
CA SER A 41 11.55 -19.84 -8.36
C SER A 41 11.99 -19.79 -9.81
N ILE A 42 13.30 -19.81 -10.04
CA ILE A 42 13.91 -20.04 -11.34
C ILE A 42 14.78 -21.30 -11.21
N CYS A 43 14.60 -22.25 -12.11
CA CYS A 43 15.40 -23.46 -12.21
C CYS A 43 16.34 -23.33 -13.41
N PHE A 44 17.64 -23.41 -13.16
CA PHE A 44 18.66 -23.55 -14.19
C PHE A 44 19.00 -25.04 -14.28
N SER A 45 18.75 -25.67 -15.42
CA SER A 45 19.04 -27.09 -15.64
C SER A 45 20.36 -27.21 -16.38
N LEU A 46 21.31 -27.91 -15.76
CA LEU A 46 22.70 -28.00 -16.22
C LEU A 46 23.00 -29.39 -16.77
N GLU A 47 23.71 -29.38 -17.90
CA GLU A 47 24.48 -30.52 -18.38
C GLU A 47 25.85 -30.50 -17.70
N ILE A 48 26.27 -31.64 -17.17
CA ILE A 48 27.56 -31.81 -16.51
C ILE A 48 28.44 -32.71 -17.39
N ALA A 49 29.72 -32.35 -17.49
CA ALA A 49 30.69 -33.19 -18.20
C ALA A 49 30.78 -34.60 -17.62
N MET A 50 30.86 -35.59 -18.51
CA MET A 50 31.03 -36.99 -18.13
C MET A 50 32.27 -37.19 -17.25
N GLY A 51 32.14 -38.04 -16.23
CA GLY A 51 33.20 -38.31 -15.26
C GLY A 51 33.21 -37.39 -14.04
N THR A 52 32.40 -36.34 -14.02
CA THR A 52 32.18 -35.51 -12.81
C THR A 52 31.38 -36.31 -11.79
N LYS A 53 31.83 -36.32 -10.53
CA LYS A 53 31.07 -36.94 -9.43
C LYS A 53 29.93 -36.03 -9.02
N LEU A 54 28.76 -36.63 -8.77
CA LEU A 54 27.57 -35.90 -8.36
C LEU A 54 27.75 -35.19 -7.01
N ASP A 55 28.49 -35.83 -6.08
CA ASP A 55 28.77 -35.27 -4.76
C ASP A 55 29.55 -33.97 -4.83
N ASP A 56 30.49 -33.84 -5.78
CA ASP A 56 31.27 -32.62 -5.98
C ASP A 56 30.37 -31.46 -6.42
N VAL A 57 29.32 -31.75 -7.20
CA VAL A 57 28.35 -30.75 -7.65
C VAL A 57 27.43 -30.33 -6.52
N VAL A 58 26.92 -31.28 -5.75
CA VAL A 58 26.03 -30.99 -4.60
C VAL A 58 26.78 -30.25 -3.50
N ALA A 59 28.07 -30.53 -3.30
CA ALA A 59 28.91 -29.86 -2.31
C ALA A 59 29.01 -28.33 -2.56
N LEU A 60 28.97 -27.90 -3.82
CA LEU A 60 29.06 -26.48 -4.20
C LEU A 60 27.76 -25.69 -3.98
N ASN A 61 26.72 -26.27 -3.37
CA ASN A 61 25.46 -25.58 -3.11
C ASN A 61 25.65 -24.22 -2.40
N LYS A 62 26.53 -24.19 -1.38
CA LYS A 62 26.84 -22.96 -0.63
C LYS A 62 27.62 -21.95 -1.47
N ASP A 63 28.61 -22.41 -2.22
CA ASP A 63 29.43 -21.55 -3.07
C ASP A 63 28.61 -20.91 -4.20
N ILE A 64 27.69 -21.67 -4.79
CA ILE A 64 26.73 -21.15 -5.78
C ILE A 64 25.80 -20.12 -5.14
N ALA A 65 25.32 -20.37 -3.92
CA ALA A 65 24.51 -19.38 -3.21
C ALA A 65 25.27 -18.07 -3.01
N ILE A 66 26.55 -18.14 -2.66
CA ILE A 66 27.42 -16.96 -2.51
C ILE A 66 27.64 -16.26 -3.86
N ALA A 67 27.98 -17.00 -4.92
CA ALA A 67 28.27 -16.45 -6.24
C ALA A 67 27.06 -15.73 -6.85
N LEU A 68 25.85 -16.25 -6.61
CA LEU A 68 24.59 -15.62 -7.03
C LEU A 68 24.12 -14.54 -6.05
N ALA A 69 24.89 -14.27 -4.99
CA ALA A 69 24.54 -13.39 -3.90
C ALA A 69 23.16 -13.73 -3.29
N ALA A 70 22.75 -14.99 -3.33
CA ALA A 70 21.48 -15.43 -2.79
C ALA A 70 21.55 -15.52 -1.26
N PRO A 71 20.53 -15.05 -0.53
CA PRO A 71 20.44 -15.31 0.91
C PRO A 71 20.46 -16.81 1.22
N GLU A 72 20.88 -17.15 2.43
CA GLU A 72 20.91 -18.55 2.88
C GLU A 72 19.54 -19.23 2.72
N GLY A 73 19.55 -20.49 2.26
CA GLY A 73 18.35 -21.28 2.01
C GLY A 73 17.53 -20.86 0.78
N LYS A 74 18.06 -19.98 -0.09
CA LYS A 74 17.41 -19.60 -1.36
C LYS A 74 17.89 -20.38 -2.57
N VAL A 75 18.98 -21.12 -2.46
CA VAL A 75 19.52 -21.96 -3.54
C VAL A 75 19.44 -23.42 -3.13
N GLU A 76 18.92 -24.23 -4.03
CA GLU A 76 18.79 -25.67 -3.87
C GLU A 76 19.34 -26.36 -5.12
N ILE A 77 20.17 -27.40 -4.93
CA ILE A 77 20.67 -28.23 -6.03
C ILE A 77 19.90 -29.54 -5.99
N ILE A 78 19.26 -29.89 -7.10
CA ILE A 78 18.58 -31.17 -7.31
C ILE A 78 19.39 -31.97 -8.32
N ALA A 79 19.98 -33.06 -7.85
CA ALA A 79 20.90 -33.87 -8.64
C ALA A 79 20.65 -35.36 -8.40
N PRO A 80 20.30 -36.15 -9.44
CA PRO A 80 19.81 -35.72 -10.75
C PRO A 80 18.38 -35.16 -10.69
N GLU A 81 17.98 -34.36 -11.70
CA GLU A 81 16.58 -33.98 -11.90
C GLU A 81 15.72 -35.23 -12.13
N PRO A 82 14.53 -35.35 -11.50
CA PRO A 82 13.66 -36.50 -11.69
C PRO A 82 13.31 -36.76 -13.16
N GLY A 83 13.68 -37.94 -13.68
CA GLY A 83 13.39 -38.34 -15.06
C GLY A 83 14.28 -37.65 -16.12
N ARG A 84 15.30 -36.89 -15.72
CA ARG A 84 16.22 -36.18 -16.62
C ARG A 84 17.67 -36.43 -16.19
N ALA A 85 18.59 -36.48 -17.16
CA ALA A 85 20.02 -36.59 -16.89
C ALA A 85 20.68 -35.21 -16.71
N LEU A 86 20.00 -34.31 -16.01
CA LEU A 86 20.42 -32.93 -15.76
C LEU A 86 20.52 -32.67 -14.27
N VAL A 87 21.20 -31.60 -13.89
CA VAL A 87 21.21 -31.10 -12.51
C VAL A 87 20.54 -29.75 -12.45
N GLY A 88 19.53 -29.64 -11.61
CA GLY A 88 18.71 -28.45 -11.45
C GLY A 88 19.23 -27.58 -10.32
N ILE A 89 19.48 -26.30 -10.60
CA ILE A 89 19.80 -25.29 -9.60
C ILE A 89 18.61 -24.37 -9.47
N ILE A 90 17.92 -24.49 -8.34
CA ILE A 90 16.70 -23.74 -8.05
C ILE A 90 17.06 -22.54 -7.21
N VAL A 91 16.79 -21.35 -7.75
CA VAL A 91 16.91 -20.08 -7.03
C VAL A 91 15.51 -19.61 -6.68
N LYS A 92 15.17 -19.59 -5.39
CA LYS A 92 13.90 -19.06 -4.90
C LYS A 92 13.85 -17.54 -5.05
N LYS A 93 12.79 -17.04 -5.65
CA LYS A 93 12.54 -15.60 -5.75
C LYS A 93 12.25 -15.04 -4.36
N ARG A 94 12.71 -13.81 -4.10
CA ARG A 94 12.35 -13.09 -2.88
C ARG A 94 10.87 -12.72 -2.97
N LYS A 95 10.03 -13.30 -2.12
CA LYS A 95 8.66 -12.80 -1.90
C LYS A 95 8.78 -11.53 -1.06
N GLU A 96 8.87 -10.37 -1.70
CA GLU A 96 8.66 -9.11 -0.98
C GLU A 96 7.16 -8.85 -0.91
N SER A 97 6.61 -8.99 0.30
CA SER A 97 5.27 -8.54 0.65
C SER A 97 5.30 -7.02 0.79
N LEU A 98 5.15 -6.30 -0.32
CA LEU A 98 4.72 -4.91 -0.29
C LEU A 98 3.25 -4.88 -0.72
N LEU A 99 2.36 -4.96 0.27
CA LEU A 99 0.99 -4.48 0.13
C LEU A 99 1.06 -2.97 -0.12
N SER A 100 0.90 -2.55 -1.37
CA SER A 100 0.55 -1.17 -1.69
C SER A 100 -0.80 -1.19 -2.40
N GLU A 101 -1.86 -0.87 -1.67
CA GLU A 101 -3.16 -0.58 -2.24
C GLU A 101 -3.06 0.64 -3.17
N LYS A 102 -3.22 0.41 -4.46
CA LYS A 102 -3.76 1.42 -5.37
C LYS A 102 -4.65 0.74 -6.40
N LYS A 103 -5.96 0.91 -6.22
CA LYS A 103 -7.05 0.76 -7.20
C LYS A 103 -6.76 -0.22 -8.36
N GLY A 104 -6.92 -1.52 -8.11
CA GLY A 104 -7.55 -2.43 -9.06
C GLY A 104 -6.75 -2.98 -10.24
N LYS A 105 -5.41 -2.88 -10.31
CA LYS A 105 -4.61 -3.65 -11.29
C LYS A 105 -3.28 -4.10 -10.68
N TYR A 106 -3.14 -5.40 -10.43
CA TYR A 106 -1.87 -6.00 -10.03
C TYR A 106 -0.92 -6.02 -11.25
N LYS A 107 0.23 -5.37 -11.13
CA LYS A 107 1.39 -5.59 -12.01
C LYS A 107 2.55 -5.99 -11.10
N LEU A 108 2.91 -7.29 -11.11
CA LEU A 108 4.15 -7.75 -10.49
C LEU A 108 5.30 -7.14 -11.31
N ILE A 109 6.16 -6.37 -10.65
CA ILE A 109 7.41 -5.88 -11.25
C ILE A 109 8.53 -6.49 -10.41
N TYR A 110 9.35 -7.32 -11.05
CA TYR A 110 10.55 -7.91 -10.48
C TYR A 110 11.67 -6.88 -10.51
N ILE A 111 12.40 -6.75 -9.41
CA ILE A 111 13.53 -5.83 -9.30
C ILE A 111 14.70 -6.60 -8.67
N ASP A 112 15.80 -6.68 -9.42
CA ASP A 112 17.07 -7.32 -9.02
C ASP A 112 18.02 -6.35 -8.28
N ARG A 113 18.94 -6.92 -7.50
CA ARG A 113 19.77 -6.32 -6.45
C ARG A 113 20.71 -5.17 -6.87
N GLU A 114 20.90 -4.87 -8.15
CA GLU A 114 21.59 -3.64 -8.58
C GLU A 114 20.81 -2.37 -8.22
N GLU A 115 19.49 -2.51 -8.05
CA GLU A 115 18.65 -1.42 -7.57
C GLU A 115 18.87 -1.10 -6.10
N HIS A 116 19.53 -1.93 -5.28
CA HIS A 116 19.72 -1.63 -3.85
C HIS A 116 20.64 -0.42 -3.59
N VAL A 117 21.61 -0.14 -4.47
CA VAL A 117 22.48 1.04 -4.33
C VAL A 117 21.77 2.30 -4.82
N LYS A 118 20.98 2.21 -5.90
CA LYS A 118 20.15 3.32 -6.39
C LYS A 118 18.95 3.58 -5.49
N ASN A 119 18.36 2.55 -4.87
CA ASN A 119 17.24 2.67 -3.94
C ASN A 119 17.66 3.24 -2.61
N SER A 120 18.94 3.16 -2.20
CA SER A 120 19.41 3.99 -1.09
C SER A 120 19.29 5.48 -1.44
N LEU A 121 19.79 5.89 -2.61
CA LEU A 121 19.73 7.30 -3.04
C LEU A 121 18.29 7.75 -3.35
N ILE A 122 17.48 6.92 -4.00
CA ILE A 122 16.07 7.21 -4.28
C ILE A 122 15.27 7.22 -2.99
N GLN A 123 15.55 6.36 -2.01
CA GLN A 123 14.91 6.40 -0.70
C GLN A 123 15.39 7.60 0.12
N GLN A 124 16.65 8.00 -0.01
CA GLN A 124 17.19 9.21 0.62
C GLN A 124 16.56 10.46 0.00
N ILE A 125 16.53 10.58 -1.33
CA ILE A 125 15.81 11.63 -2.06
C ILE A 125 14.33 11.61 -1.71
N ARG A 126 13.69 10.44 -1.61
CA ARG A 126 12.28 10.33 -1.22
C ARG A 126 12.04 10.76 0.22
N ASN A 127 12.96 10.43 1.15
CA ASN A 127 12.88 10.87 2.53
C ASN A 127 13.11 12.39 2.63
N ASP A 128 14.10 12.92 1.92
CA ASP A 128 14.38 14.35 1.84
C ASP A 128 13.20 15.11 1.20
N LEU A 129 12.63 14.56 0.13
CA LEU A 129 11.43 15.09 -0.52
C LEU A 129 10.21 14.96 0.41
N ALA A 130 10.09 13.91 1.22
CA ALA A 130 8.99 13.79 2.20
C ALA A 130 9.09 14.84 3.31
N ILE A 131 10.32 15.23 3.71
CA ILE A 131 10.57 16.31 4.65
C ILE A 131 10.20 17.66 4.02
N VAL A 132 10.60 17.90 2.78
CA VAL A 132 10.26 19.13 2.03
C VAL A 132 8.74 19.18 1.76
N MET A 133 8.14 18.07 1.37
CA MET A 133 6.69 17.96 1.12
C MET A 133 5.88 18.07 2.41
N SER A 134 6.37 17.64 3.57
CA SER A 134 5.72 17.93 4.86
C SER A 134 5.76 19.41 5.19
N SER A 135 6.88 20.08 4.89
CA SER A 135 7.02 21.53 5.11
C SER A 135 6.12 22.33 4.17
N ILE A 136 6.05 21.93 2.89
CA ILE A 136 5.14 22.52 1.89
C ILE A 136 3.69 22.18 2.23
N ALA A 137 3.37 20.96 2.69
CA ALA A 137 2.03 20.59 3.13
C ALA A 137 1.63 21.35 4.39
N MET A 138 2.55 21.61 5.34
CA MET A 138 2.29 22.48 6.48
C MET A 138 2.11 23.93 6.06
N LEU A 139 2.90 24.44 5.10
CA LEU A 139 2.73 25.79 4.57
C LEU A 139 1.43 25.91 3.79
N ALA A 140 1.09 24.96 2.94
CA ALA A 140 -0.16 24.88 2.22
C ALA A 140 -1.34 24.69 3.18
N TRP A 141 -1.19 23.95 4.28
CA TRP A 141 -2.19 23.82 5.32
C TRP A 141 -2.35 25.12 6.11
N LYS A 142 -1.25 25.78 6.50
CA LYS A 142 -1.27 27.11 7.13
C LYS A 142 -1.84 28.18 6.20
N PHE A 143 -1.55 28.11 4.91
CA PHE A 143 -2.06 29.01 3.89
C PHE A 143 -3.52 28.71 3.58
N ALA A 144 -3.92 27.43 3.53
CA ALA A 144 -5.32 27.02 3.45
C ALA A 144 -6.09 27.41 4.71
N GLN A 145 -5.47 27.40 5.89
CA GLN A 145 -6.05 27.95 7.12
C GLN A 145 -6.17 29.47 7.06
N LYS A 146 -5.21 30.15 6.45
CA LYS A 146 -5.21 31.61 6.23
C LYS A 146 -6.27 32.03 5.21
N ILE A 147 -6.42 31.30 4.11
CA ILE A 147 -7.50 31.50 3.12
C ILE A 147 -8.86 31.14 3.76
N ARG A 148 -8.92 30.08 4.57
CA ARG A 148 -10.12 29.69 5.33
C ARG A 148 -10.45 30.64 6.48
N THR A 149 -9.57 31.60 6.80
CA THR A 149 -9.87 32.70 7.73
C THR A 149 -10.26 34.01 7.03
N GLU A 150 -10.12 34.11 5.70
CA GLU A 150 -10.64 35.24 4.90
C GLU A 150 -12.00 34.96 4.24
N ASP A 151 -12.40 33.69 4.06
CA ASP A 151 -13.82 33.31 3.82
C ASP A 151 -14.60 33.17 5.14
N ASN A 152 -14.53 34.22 5.95
CA ASN A 152 -15.40 34.40 7.10
C ASN A 152 -16.72 35.04 6.63
N LEU A 153 -17.63 34.21 6.12
CA LEU A 153 -19.07 34.45 6.26
C LEU A 153 -19.72 33.14 6.77
N ASP A 154 -20.12 33.17 8.05
CA ASP A 154 -20.86 32.15 8.81
C ASP A 154 -20.09 30.93 9.35
N SER A 155 -19.13 31.21 10.23
CA SER A 155 -18.72 30.28 11.30
C SER A 155 -19.84 30.12 12.36
N ARG A 156 -20.95 29.44 12.03
CA ARG A 156 -21.91 28.95 13.03
C ARG A 156 -21.66 27.47 13.28
N PRO A 157 -21.68 26.97 14.55
CA PRO A 157 -21.32 25.58 14.87
C PRO A 157 -22.19 24.51 14.21
N TYR A 158 -23.29 24.91 13.56
CA TYR A 158 -24.11 24.06 12.72
C TYR A 158 -24.60 24.91 11.55
N ALA A 159 -24.38 24.47 10.31
CA ALA A 159 -25.20 24.96 9.20
C ALA A 159 -26.67 24.72 9.58
N LYS A 160 -27.48 25.77 9.56
CA LYS A 160 -28.91 25.68 9.93
C LYS A 160 -29.56 24.62 9.04
N ASP A 161 -30.31 23.71 9.67
CA ASP A 161 -31.03 22.68 8.91
C ASP A 161 -31.98 23.34 7.91
N GLU A 162 -32.14 22.76 6.73
CA GLU A 162 -33.03 23.27 5.68
C GLU A 162 -34.46 23.53 6.20
N LEU A 163 -34.93 22.71 7.15
CA LEU A 163 -36.26 22.80 7.75
C LEU A 163 -36.30 23.68 9.01
N PHE A 164 -35.21 24.36 9.38
CA PHE A 164 -35.11 25.13 10.62
C PHE A 164 -36.19 26.22 10.72
N LYS A 165 -36.42 26.97 9.63
CA LYS A 165 -37.43 28.05 9.62
C LYS A 165 -38.84 27.51 9.83
N GLU A 166 -39.18 26.41 9.18
CA GLU A 166 -40.49 25.77 9.30
C GLU A 166 -40.70 25.22 10.73
N ALA A 167 -39.65 24.62 11.29
CA ALA A 167 -39.66 24.14 12.65
C ALA A 167 -39.88 25.25 13.68
N VAL A 168 -39.31 26.45 13.47
CA VAL A 168 -39.50 27.60 14.37
C VAL A 168 -40.96 28.05 14.35
N GLU A 169 -41.58 28.10 13.17
CA GLU A 169 -42.98 28.50 13.03
C GLU A 169 -43.93 27.52 13.73
N LEU A 170 -43.66 26.21 13.61
CA LEU A 170 -44.42 25.19 14.33
C LEU A 170 -44.30 25.34 15.85
N VAL A 171 -43.08 25.58 16.35
CA VAL A 171 -42.83 25.78 17.78
C VAL A 171 -43.54 27.03 18.30
N ARG A 172 -43.59 28.10 17.49
CA ARG A 172 -44.30 29.34 17.83
C ARG A 172 -45.81 29.13 17.94
N GLN A 173 -46.40 28.34 17.03
CA GLN A 173 -47.82 28.03 17.04
C GLN A 173 -48.22 27.12 18.20
N ASP A 174 -47.45 26.06 18.45
CA ASP A 174 -47.77 25.06 19.48
C ASP A 174 -47.33 25.49 20.91
N ARG A 175 -46.57 26.60 21.03
CA ARG A 175 -45.97 27.15 22.28
C ARG A 175 -45.17 26.14 23.12
N LYS A 176 -44.77 25.01 22.52
CA LYS A 176 -44.02 23.94 23.15
C LYS A 176 -43.00 23.39 22.17
N ALA A 177 -41.76 23.23 22.60
CA ALA A 177 -40.71 22.66 21.78
C ALA A 177 -40.25 21.31 22.33
N SER A 178 -40.39 20.24 21.54
CA SER A 178 -39.77 18.95 21.83
C SER A 178 -39.32 18.27 20.53
N ALA A 179 -38.28 17.45 20.63
CA ALA A 179 -37.77 16.70 19.49
C ALA A 179 -38.86 15.81 18.87
N SER A 180 -39.74 15.21 19.68
CA SER A 180 -40.84 14.37 19.21
C SER A 180 -41.93 15.14 18.45
N ILE A 181 -42.24 16.39 18.85
CA ILE A 181 -43.20 17.24 18.12
C ILE A 181 -42.66 17.58 16.73
N ILE A 182 -41.40 18.01 16.67
CA ILE A 182 -40.73 18.34 15.40
C ILE A 182 -40.61 17.09 14.50
N GLN A 183 -40.31 15.93 15.10
CA GLN A 183 -40.23 14.66 14.39
C GLN A 183 -41.55 14.30 13.69
N GLN A 184 -42.68 14.38 14.40
CA GLN A 184 -44.00 14.03 13.87
C GLN A 184 -44.50 15.05 12.84
N ARG A 185 -44.38 16.35 13.14
CA ARG A 185 -44.91 17.43 12.29
C ARG A 185 -44.15 17.57 10.97
N LEU A 186 -42.83 17.42 11.00
CA LEU A 186 -41.98 17.56 9.81
C LEU A 186 -41.63 16.21 9.16
N SER A 187 -42.15 15.10 9.68
CA SER A 187 -41.90 13.75 9.16
C SER A 187 -40.40 13.44 8.99
N ILE A 188 -39.57 13.88 9.94
CA ILE A 188 -38.12 13.67 9.94
C ILE A 188 -37.70 12.63 10.99
N GLY A 189 -36.48 12.09 10.88
CA GLY A 189 -35.92 11.20 11.90
C GLY A 189 -35.61 11.92 13.22
N TYR A 190 -35.69 11.21 14.35
CA TYR A 190 -35.48 11.76 15.70
C TYR A 190 -34.15 12.50 15.87
N ALA A 191 -33.04 11.95 15.33
CA ALA A 191 -31.73 12.59 15.42
C ALA A 191 -31.63 13.92 14.65
N ARG A 192 -32.41 14.09 13.56
CA ARG A 192 -32.50 15.36 12.86
C ARG A 192 -33.35 16.36 13.64
N ALA A 193 -34.46 15.91 14.21
CA ALA A 193 -35.31 16.74 15.06
C ALA A 193 -34.58 17.24 16.31
N ALA A 194 -33.77 16.40 16.96
CA ALA A 194 -32.93 16.80 18.10
C ALA A 194 -31.92 17.89 17.72
N ARG A 195 -31.24 17.76 16.56
CA ARG A 195 -30.32 18.79 16.06
C ARG A 195 -31.02 20.13 15.80
N ILE A 196 -32.23 20.10 15.26
CA ILE A 196 -33.03 21.32 15.04
C ILE A 196 -33.39 21.98 16.38
N ILE A 197 -33.75 21.19 17.39
CA ILE A 197 -34.00 21.68 18.76
C ILE A 197 -32.74 22.33 19.37
N ASP A 198 -31.58 21.70 19.22
CA ASP A 198 -30.32 22.26 19.73
C ASP A 198 -29.94 23.56 18.99
N GLN A 199 -30.20 23.64 17.68
CA GLN A 199 -30.04 24.88 16.91
C GLN A 199 -30.99 25.99 17.40
N MET A 200 -32.23 25.66 17.75
CA MET A 200 -33.19 26.64 18.28
C MET A 200 -32.79 27.15 19.66
N GLU A 201 -32.23 26.28 20.51
CA GLU A 201 -31.70 26.68 21.82
C GLU A 201 -30.48 27.59 21.64
N TYR A 202 -29.58 27.25 20.72
CA TYR A 202 -28.42 28.08 20.41
C TYR A 202 -28.80 29.47 19.89
N GLU A 203 -29.83 29.54 19.05
CA GLU A 203 -30.35 30.80 18.52
C GLU A 203 -31.27 31.54 19.51
N GLY A 204 -31.46 31.02 20.73
CA GLY A 204 -32.24 31.66 21.79
C GLY A 204 -33.75 31.66 21.56
N ILE A 205 -34.25 30.80 20.66
CA ILE A 205 -35.67 30.67 20.30
C ILE A 205 -36.42 29.86 21.38
N ILE A 206 -35.72 28.89 21.98
CA ILE A 206 -36.26 28.03 23.04
C ILE A 206 -35.34 28.03 24.26
N GLY A 207 -35.90 27.82 25.45
CA GLY A 207 -35.17 27.73 26.70
C GLY A 207 -34.34 26.45 26.84
N LYS A 208 -33.48 26.42 27.87
CA LYS A 208 -32.63 25.26 28.19
C LYS A 208 -33.43 24.00 28.44
N ALA A 209 -32.81 22.84 28.20
CA ALA A 209 -33.42 21.54 28.49
C ALA A 209 -33.83 21.42 29.98
N GLN A 210 -35.10 21.11 30.23
CA GLN A 210 -35.66 20.84 31.57
C GLN A 210 -36.06 19.36 31.69
N GLY A 211 -35.07 18.46 31.57
CA GLY A 211 -35.30 17.02 31.65
C GLY A 211 -36.24 16.50 30.55
N SER A 212 -37.26 15.73 30.92
CA SER A 212 -38.23 15.14 29.98
C SER A 212 -39.37 16.08 29.57
N LYS A 213 -39.41 17.32 30.09
CA LYS A 213 -40.47 18.28 29.78
C LYS A 213 -40.18 19.05 28.49
N PRO A 214 -41.22 19.43 27.72
CA PRO A 214 -41.06 20.32 26.57
C PRO A 214 -40.41 21.64 26.97
N ARG A 215 -39.52 22.16 26.12
CA ARG A 215 -38.82 23.42 26.34
C ARG A 215 -39.78 24.59 26.12
N GLU A 216 -39.63 25.62 26.95
CA GLU A 216 -40.40 26.87 26.83
C GLU A 216 -39.93 27.66 25.60
N VAL A 217 -40.89 28.27 24.91
CA VAL A 217 -40.65 29.10 23.72
C VAL A 217 -40.48 30.53 24.16
N LEU A 218 -39.39 31.17 23.73
CA LEU A 218 -38.99 32.50 24.21
C LEU A 218 -39.42 33.66 23.28
N ILE A 219 -40.13 33.35 22.17
CA ILE A 219 -40.55 34.31 21.12
C ILE A 219 -42.00 34.16 20.69
#